data_AF-A0A2U1USH4-F1
#
_entry.id   AF-A0A2U1USH4-F1
#
_cell.length_a   1.000
_cell.length_b   1.000
_cell.length_c   1.000
_cell.angle_alpha   90.00
_cell.angle_beta   90.00
_cell.angle_gamma   90.00
#
_symmetry.space_group_name_H-M   'P 1'
#
loop_
_entity.id
_entity.type
_entity.pdbx_description
1 polymer ?
#
loop_
_entity_poly.entity_id
_entity_poly.type
_entity_poly.pdbx_seq_one_letter_code
_entity_poly.pdbx_strand_id
1 'polypeptide(L)'
;MLKKRLTLSAILLASLTFSGLCSASSQDNGIESSSVVAINDGASVHPSWWKEAVFYQIYPRSFKDSNGDGIGDLKGITEKLDYLKDLGVNGIWINPHYDSPNVDNGYDIRDYRKIIREYGTMEDFELLIAEMKKRDMHMMIDVVVNHSSDLFDLIRVDRSSEERWRKKTWQLSQFRQINNRLNNMTGEYGWNTFFLNNHDNPRLVSHFGDDRAQWRELSAKALATMALTQRATPALIYGAYQYLDPDNNDVYAYTRILDGEKYLIVVNFWEQPVSYALPESFSIKKTLLESGMKEQVRTNAGKLELQPWQSGIYQLN
;
A
#
# COMPACT_ATOMS: atom_id res chain seq x y z
N MET A 1 -32.47 44.21 -3.24
CA MET A 1 -31.30 45.10 -3.03
C MET A 1 -30.81 44.93 -1.60
N LEU A 2 -29.68 44.26 -1.37
CA LEU A 2 -28.64 44.64 -0.39
C LEU A 2 -27.50 43.62 -0.50
N LYS A 3 -26.35 44.07 -1.01
CA LYS A 3 -25.14 43.28 -1.18
C LYS A 3 -24.42 43.12 0.17
N LYS A 4 -24.03 41.89 0.49
CA LYS A 4 -23.10 41.53 1.58
C LYS A 4 -21.71 42.11 1.30
N ARG A 5 -21.10 42.74 2.31
CA ARG A 5 -19.67 43.08 2.34
C ARG A 5 -18.92 42.03 3.17
N LEU A 6 -17.93 41.39 2.54
CA LEU A 6 -16.85 40.67 3.19
C LEU A 6 -15.83 41.69 3.74
N THR A 7 -15.31 41.46 4.93
CA THR A 7 -14.11 42.12 5.45
C THR A 7 -13.11 41.03 5.82
N LEU A 8 -12.00 40.99 5.08
CA LEU A 8 -10.80 40.22 5.38
C LEU A 8 -10.00 41.01 6.41
N SER A 9 -9.68 40.42 7.56
CA SER A 9 -8.73 40.98 8.52
C SER A 9 -7.44 40.18 8.44
N ALA A 10 -6.34 40.87 8.13
CA ALA A 10 -4.98 40.39 8.23
C ALA A 10 -4.58 40.33 9.71
N ILE A 11 -3.90 39.25 10.14
CA ILE A 11 -3.24 39.18 11.44
C ILE A 11 -1.75 38.93 11.22
N LEU A 12 -0.98 39.88 11.75
CA LEU A 12 0.46 40.01 11.75
C LEU A 12 1.08 39.02 12.75
N LEU A 13 2.19 38.38 12.36
CA LEU A 13 3.11 37.64 13.25
C LEU A 13 3.78 38.61 14.23
N ALA A 14 3.80 38.26 15.52
CA ALA A 14 4.70 38.84 16.51
C ALA A 14 5.42 37.71 17.26
N SER A 15 6.74 37.67 17.11
CA SER A 15 7.68 36.84 17.86
C SER A 15 7.92 37.45 19.24
N LEU A 16 7.81 36.63 20.29
CA LEU A 16 8.25 36.97 21.64
C LEU A 16 8.90 35.74 22.27
N THR A 17 10.21 35.86 22.47
CA THR A 17 11.04 34.98 23.30
C THR A 17 10.68 35.21 24.76
N PHE A 18 10.41 34.13 25.50
CA PHE A 18 10.33 34.17 26.96
C PHE A 18 11.09 32.97 27.53
N SER A 19 12.24 33.27 28.12
CA SER A 19 13.01 32.38 28.98
C SER A 19 12.35 32.33 30.36
N GLY A 20 11.95 31.15 30.81
CA GLY A 20 11.47 30.91 32.17
C GLY A 20 11.79 29.49 32.60
N LEU A 21 12.70 29.36 33.58
CA LEU A 21 12.95 28.12 34.30
C LEU A 21 11.68 27.70 35.05
N CYS A 22 11.23 26.48 34.82
CA CYS A 22 10.39 25.73 35.75
C CYS A 22 10.90 24.29 35.81
N SER A 23 11.59 23.97 36.89
CA SER A 23 11.90 22.61 37.32
C SER A 23 10.60 21.94 37.79
N ALA A 24 10.13 20.96 37.03
CA ALA A 24 9.09 20.03 37.47
C ALA A 24 9.69 18.63 37.52
N SER A 25 9.78 18.08 38.72
CA SER A 25 10.14 16.71 39.01
C SER A 25 9.05 15.76 38.50
N SER A 26 9.34 14.97 37.46
CA SER A 26 8.56 13.79 37.13
C SER A 26 9.19 12.58 37.78
N GLN A 27 8.49 12.00 38.75
CA GLN A 27 8.81 10.68 39.29
C GLN A 27 8.71 9.65 38.16
N ASP A 28 9.82 8.98 37.96
CA ASP A 28 10.04 7.90 37.02
C ASP A 28 9.40 6.62 37.57
N ASN A 29 8.22 6.26 37.04
CA ASN A 29 7.63 4.94 37.30
C ASN A 29 8.05 4.03 36.16
N GLY A 30 9.16 3.33 36.41
CA GLY A 30 9.78 2.38 35.49
C GLY A 30 8.81 1.33 34.98
N ILE A 31 8.73 1.25 33.66
CA ILE A 31 8.47 0.00 32.96
C ILE A 31 9.81 -0.39 32.34
N GLU A 32 10.36 -1.50 32.81
CA GLU A 32 11.61 -2.07 32.34
C GLU A 32 11.55 -2.32 30.83
N SER A 33 12.27 -1.50 30.07
CA SER A 33 12.71 -1.78 28.71
C SER A 33 13.85 -2.80 28.80
N SER A 34 13.54 -4.05 29.12
CA SER A 34 14.53 -5.13 29.11
C SER A 34 14.74 -5.63 27.67
N SER A 35 15.86 -5.20 27.11
CA SER A 35 16.69 -5.89 26.11
C SER A 35 16.06 -6.31 24.77
N VAL A 36 16.08 -5.39 23.81
CA VAL A 36 16.44 -5.76 22.43
C VAL A 36 17.95 -5.52 22.33
N VAL A 37 18.75 -6.56 22.52
CA VAL A 37 20.16 -6.52 22.12
C VAL A 37 20.17 -6.77 20.62
N ALA A 38 20.27 -5.69 19.84
CA ALA A 38 20.69 -5.81 18.46
C ALA A 38 22.15 -6.28 18.48
N ILE A 39 22.41 -7.54 18.11
CA ILE A 39 23.72 -7.90 17.59
C ILE A 39 23.65 -7.57 16.09
N ASN A 40 23.98 -6.33 15.77
CA ASN A 40 24.42 -5.99 14.43
C ASN A 40 25.87 -5.52 14.55
N ASP A 41 26.81 -6.43 14.30
CA ASP A 41 28.26 -6.15 14.33
C ASP A 41 28.74 -5.39 13.07
N GLY A 42 27.83 -4.76 12.32
CA GLY A 42 28.16 -4.04 11.09
C GLY A 42 27.26 -2.83 10.91
N ALA A 43 27.87 -1.67 10.68
CA ALA A 43 27.16 -0.53 10.10
C ALA A 43 26.40 -1.02 8.86
N SER A 44 25.12 -0.66 8.73
CA SER A 44 24.33 -1.03 7.54
C SER A 44 25.12 -0.70 6.28
N VAL A 45 25.20 -1.67 5.37
CA VAL A 45 26.00 -1.56 4.15
C VAL A 45 25.27 -0.68 3.11
N HIS A 46 24.04 -0.28 3.41
CA HIS A 46 23.14 0.39 2.50
C HIS A 46 22.92 1.87 2.84
N PRO A 47 22.92 2.76 1.83
CA PRO A 47 22.89 4.21 2.03
C PRO A 47 21.51 4.70 2.48
N SER A 48 21.49 5.73 3.34
CA SER A 48 20.29 6.43 3.84
C SER A 48 19.66 7.41 2.83
N TRP A 49 19.91 7.23 1.54
CA TRP A 49 19.61 8.22 0.48
C TRP A 49 18.18 8.76 0.53
N TRP A 50 17.20 7.91 0.87
CA TRP A 50 15.78 8.28 0.90
C TRP A 50 15.44 9.27 2.03
N LYS A 51 16.23 9.32 3.12
CA LYS A 51 16.05 10.30 4.21
C LYS A 51 16.44 11.72 3.78
N GLU A 52 17.31 11.82 2.79
CA GLU A 52 17.87 13.09 2.29
C GLU A 52 17.33 13.46 0.90
N ALA A 53 16.50 12.60 0.32
CA ALA A 53 15.97 12.79 -1.02
C ALA A 53 14.90 13.89 -1.07
N VAL A 54 15.01 14.76 -2.07
CA VAL A 54 13.97 15.68 -2.50
C VAL A 54 13.12 14.98 -3.56
N PHE A 55 11.93 14.56 -3.15
CA PHE A 55 10.98 13.88 -4.04
C PHE A 55 10.14 14.86 -4.84
N TYR A 56 9.98 14.59 -6.14
CA TYR A 56 9.00 15.22 -7.00
C TYR A 56 7.96 14.20 -7.45
N GLN A 57 6.69 14.45 -7.13
CA GLN A 57 5.60 13.57 -7.55
C GLN A 57 5.19 13.88 -8.99
N ILE A 58 5.10 12.86 -9.83
CA ILE A 58 4.69 12.97 -11.23
C ILE A 58 3.40 12.19 -11.44
N TYR A 59 2.39 12.90 -11.94
CA TYR A 59 1.19 12.31 -12.53
C TYR A 59 1.39 12.17 -14.05
N PRO A 60 1.69 10.96 -14.59
CA PRO A 60 2.26 10.81 -15.94
C PRO A 60 1.41 11.45 -17.04
N ARG A 61 0.09 11.19 -17.02
CA ARG A 61 -0.89 11.69 -18.00
C ARG A 61 -0.85 13.19 -18.22
N SER A 62 -0.47 13.98 -17.21
CA SER A 62 -0.50 15.45 -17.28
C SER A 62 0.87 16.09 -17.21
N PHE A 63 1.95 15.30 -17.24
CA PHE A 63 3.30 15.84 -17.09
C PHE A 63 3.89 16.32 -18.41
N LYS A 64 4.11 15.41 -19.36
CA LYS A 64 4.69 15.74 -20.67
C LYS A 64 4.34 14.66 -21.69
N ASP A 65 3.65 15.07 -22.75
CA ASP A 65 3.38 14.26 -23.96
C ASP A 65 4.61 14.30 -24.88
N SER A 66 5.08 13.13 -25.34
CA SER A 66 6.21 13.00 -26.27
C SER A 66 5.80 12.69 -27.72
N ASN A 67 4.56 12.28 -27.96
CA ASN A 67 4.12 11.70 -29.22
C ASN A 67 2.99 12.50 -29.91
N GLY A 68 2.40 13.47 -29.22
CA GLY A 68 1.40 14.39 -29.74
C GLY A 68 -0.06 13.90 -29.66
N ASP A 69 -0.33 12.83 -28.91
CA ASP A 69 -1.69 12.33 -28.68
C ASP A 69 -2.47 13.08 -27.58
N GLY A 70 -1.81 14.03 -26.90
CA GLY A 70 -2.38 14.85 -25.84
C GLY A 70 -2.33 14.21 -24.44
N ILE A 71 -1.68 13.05 -24.30
CA ILE A 71 -1.50 12.32 -23.04
C ILE A 71 -0.01 12.28 -22.70
N GLY A 72 0.33 12.65 -21.46
CA GLY A 72 1.70 12.51 -20.98
C GLY A 72 2.13 11.04 -20.83
N ASP A 73 3.39 10.77 -21.16
CA ASP A 73 3.93 9.41 -21.29
C ASP A 73 5.34 9.27 -20.67
N LEU A 74 5.86 8.03 -20.56
CA LEU A 74 7.14 7.75 -19.91
C LEU A 74 8.35 8.37 -20.64
N LYS A 75 8.27 8.50 -21.96
CA LYS A 75 9.31 9.16 -22.76
C LYS A 75 9.34 10.65 -22.48
N GLY A 76 8.18 11.28 -22.35
CA GLY A 76 8.07 12.69 -21.96
C GLY A 76 8.62 12.95 -20.56
N ILE A 77 8.48 12.02 -19.62
CA ILE A 77 9.17 12.08 -18.32
C ILE A 77 10.69 12.01 -18.52
N THR A 78 11.16 11.06 -19.33
CA THR A 78 12.58 10.86 -19.64
C THR A 78 13.22 12.13 -20.25
N GLU A 79 12.52 12.81 -21.17
CA GLU A 79 12.94 14.09 -21.77
C GLU A 79 13.13 15.23 -20.75
N LYS A 80 12.54 15.12 -19.56
CA LYS A 80 12.53 16.16 -18.52
C LYS A 80 13.39 15.84 -17.31
N LEU A 81 14.14 14.73 -17.33
CA LEU A 81 15.01 14.37 -16.20
C LEU A 81 16.07 15.43 -15.92
N ASP A 82 16.67 16.05 -16.95
CA ASP A 82 17.67 17.12 -16.75
C ASP A 82 17.04 18.34 -16.07
N TYR A 83 15.84 18.74 -16.50
CA TYR A 83 15.08 19.82 -15.86
C TYR A 83 14.81 19.53 -14.37
N LEU A 84 14.41 18.29 -14.05
CA LEU A 84 14.14 17.90 -12.66
C LEU A 84 15.44 17.88 -11.84
N LYS A 85 16.54 17.38 -12.41
CA LYS A 85 17.84 17.37 -11.74
C LYS A 85 18.33 18.80 -11.45
N ASP A 86 18.19 19.72 -12.41
CA ASP A 86 18.56 21.14 -12.25
C ASP A 86 17.75 21.83 -11.14
N LEU A 87 16.50 21.40 -10.91
CA LEU A 87 15.66 21.87 -9.80
C LEU A 87 16.15 21.38 -8.43
N GLY A 88 17.07 20.41 -8.39
CA GLY A 88 17.57 19.77 -7.17
C GLY A 88 16.82 18.51 -6.77
N VAL A 89 15.97 17.97 -7.67
CA VAL A 89 15.25 16.70 -7.43
C VAL A 89 16.20 15.53 -7.61
N ASN A 90 16.21 14.60 -6.65
CA ASN A 90 16.94 13.33 -6.73
C ASN A 90 16.05 12.10 -6.46
N GLY A 91 14.75 12.30 -6.21
CA GLY A 91 13.74 11.24 -6.16
C GLY A 91 12.51 11.59 -7.01
N ILE A 92 12.00 10.65 -7.81
CA ILE A 92 10.70 10.78 -8.47
C ILE A 92 9.72 9.82 -7.81
N TRP A 93 8.57 10.32 -7.36
CA TRP A 93 7.42 9.49 -7.04
C TRP A 93 6.48 9.47 -8.24
N ILE A 94 6.39 8.35 -8.95
CA ILE A 94 5.47 8.21 -10.07
C ILE A 94 4.12 7.67 -9.59
N ASN A 95 3.02 8.37 -9.91
CA ASN A 95 1.65 7.86 -9.73
C ASN A 95 1.42 6.57 -10.56
N PRO A 96 0.27 5.89 -10.42
CA PRO A 96 0.05 4.60 -11.09
C PRO A 96 0.29 4.67 -12.59
N HIS A 97 1.20 3.81 -13.05
CA HIS A 97 1.64 3.66 -14.43
C HIS A 97 1.36 2.26 -14.98
N TYR A 98 0.76 1.40 -14.15
CA TYR A 98 0.43 0.01 -14.48
C TYR A 98 -0.77 -0.07 -15.43
N ASP A 99 -0.85 -1.20 -16.14
CA ASP A 99 -2.01 -1.53 -16.95
C ASP A 99 -3.30 -1.49 -16.12
N SER A 100 -4.24 -0.69 -16.61
CA SER A 100 -5.48 -0.36 -15.92
C SER A 100 -6.58 -0.05 -16.94
N PRO A 101 -7.85 -0.37 -16.66
CA PRO A 101 -8.99 0.16 -17.42
C PRO A 101 -9.13 1.68 -17.30
N ASN A 102 -8.38 2.30 -16.37
CA ASN A 102 -8.29 3.73 -16.14
C ASN A 102 -9.66 4.33 -15.80
N VAL A 103 -10.49 3.59 -15.06
CA VAL A 103 -11.78 4.09 -14.56
C VAL A 103 -11.55 5.01 -13.36
N ASP A 104 -10.49 4.77 -12.59
CA ASP A 104 -10.03 5.57 -11.44
C ASP A 104 -8.61 6.10 -11.67
N ASN A 105 -8.37 6.68 -12.85
CA ASN A 105 -7.13 7.39 -13.18
C ASN A 105 -5.83 6.56 -12.98
N GLY A 106 -5.93 5.24 -13.09
CA GLY A 106 -4.80 4.29 -12.97
C GLY A 106 -4.74 3.56 -11.63
N TYR A 107 -5.51 3.98 -10.62
CA TYR A 107 -5.55 3.29 -9.31
C TYR A 107 -6.33 1.97 -9.37
N ASP A 108 -7.17 1.74 -10.39
CA ASP A 108 -7.81 0.47 -10.68
C ASP A 108 -6.89 -0.45 -11.50
N ILE A 109 -5.83 -0.97 -10.88
CA ILE A 109 -4.79 -1.76 -11.57
C ILE A 109 -5.33 -3.13 -12.02
N ARG A 110 -5.15 -3.47 -13.30
CA ARG A 110 -5.47 -4.79 -13.88
C ARG A 110 -4.25 -5.72 -13.87
N ASP A 111 -3.07 -5.21 -14.19
CA ASP A 111 -1.84 -6.02 -14.24
C ASP A 111 -0.63 -5.20 -13.76
N TYR A 112 -0.15 -5.50 -12.55
CA TYR A 112 1.02 -4.84 -11.93
C TYR A 112 2.33 -5.08 -12.68
N ARG A 113 2.37 -5.99 -13.66
CA ARG A 113 3.59 -6.33 -14.42
C ARG A 113 3.66 -5.68 -15.79
N LYS A 114 2.69 -4.81 -16.12
CA LYS A 114 2.61 -4.15 -17.41
C LYS A 114 2.39 -2.66 -17.23
N ILE A 115 2.89 -1.88 -18.18
CA ILE A 115 2.63 -0.46 -18.31
C ILE A 115 1.28 -0.25 -19.00
N ILE A 116 0.52 0.77 -18.59
CA ILE A 116 -0.69 1.17 -19.31
C ILE A 116 -0.33 1.66 -20.71
N ARG A 117 -1.07 1.17 -21.71
CA ARG A 117 -0.72 1.37 -23.12
C ARG A 117 -0.54 2.85 -23.50
N GLU A 118 -1.32 3.77 -22.92
CA GLU A 118 -1.18 5.20 -23.20
C GLU A 118 0.14 5.81 -22.70
N TYR A 119 0.83 5.20 -21.74
CA TYR A 119 2.10 5.74 -21.22
C TYR A 119 3.34 5.13 -21.88
N GLY A 120 3.21 4.01 -22.59
CA GLY A 120 4.32 3.36 -23.30
C GLY A 120 4.43 1.86 -23.02
N THR A 121 5.64 1.32 -23.15
CA THR A 121 5.95 -0.10 -22.94
C THR A 121 6.83 -0.35 -21.71
N MET A 122 7.08 -1.63 -21.40
CA MET A 122 7.99 -1.98 -20.31
C MET A 122 9.42 -1.53 -20.60
N GLU A 123 9.84 -1.59 -21.87
CA GLU A 123 11.13 -1.10 -22.34
C GLU A 123 11.28 0.42 -22.14
N ASP A 124 10.20 1.19 -22.33
CA ASP A 124 10.21 2.64 -22.08
C ASP A 124 10.41 2.95 -20.58
N PHE A 125 9.82 2.14 -19.69
CA PHE A 125 10.02 2.27 -18.25
C PHE A 125 11.44 1.85 -17.82
N GLU A 126 11.98 0.76 -18.37
CA GLU A 126 13.36 0.34 -18.13
C GLU A 126 14.35 1.43 -18.59
N LEU A 127 14.09 2.06 -19.73
CA LEU A 127 14.87 3.20 -20.21
C LEU A 127 14.78 4.39 -19.24
N LEU A 128 13.59 4.75 -18.76
CA LEU A 128 13.41 5.82 -17.77
C LEU A 128 14.24 5.55 -16.50
N ILE A 129 14.18 4.32 -15.96
CA ILE A 129 14.98 3.92 -14.80
C ILE A 129 16.48 4.03 -15.10
N ALA A 130 16.93 3.55 -16.27
CA ALA A 130 18.33 3.62 -16.66
C ALA A 130 18.84 5.06 -16.79
N GLU A 131 18.03 5.97 -17.38
CA GLU A 131 18.36 7.38 -17.52
C GLU A 131 18.35 8.14 -16.19
N MET A 132 17.47 7.77 -15.25
CA MET A 132 17.49 8.28 -13.88
C MET A 132 18.75 7.86 -13.14
N LYS A 133 19.17 6.59 -13.26
CA LYS A 133 20.40 6.08 -12.64
C LYS A 133 21.64 6.84 -13.11
N LYS A 134 21.73 7.20 -14.40
CA LYS A 134 22.83 8.03 -14.93
C LYS A 134 22.94 9.41 -14.29
N ARG A 135 21.85 9.90 -13.68
CA ARG A 135 21.73 11.22 -13.05
C ARG A 135 21.75 11.15 -11.53
N ASP A 136 22.04 9.99 -10.96
CA ASP A 136 21.97 9.76 -9.51
C ASP A 136 20.58 10.17 -8.97
N MET A 137 19.54 9.65 -9.63
CA MET A 137 18.13 9.85 -9.26
C MET A 137 17.50 8.50 -8.95
N HIS A 138 16.57 8.51 -8.01
CA HIS A 138 15.85 7.33 -7.54
C HIS A 138 14.38 7.38 -7.92
N MET A 139 13.75 6.22 -8.11
CA MET A 139 12.32 6.12 -8.36
C MET A 139 11.61 5.46 -7.17
N MET A 140 10.54 6.10 -6.70
CA MET A 140 9.50 5.52 -5.87
C MET A 140 8.26 5.30 -6.73
N ILE A 141 7.72 4.09 -6.71
CA ILE A 141 6.50 3.72 -7.43
C ILE A 141 5.30 3.73 -6.47
N ASP A 142 4.14 4.18 -6.96
CA ASP A 142 2.88 4.04 -6.23
C ASP A 142 2.46 2.55 -6.19
N VAL A 143 2.30 1.97 -5.01
CA VAL A 143 1.92 0.56 -4.83
C VAL A 143 0.49 0.46 -4.31
N VAL A 144 -0.47 0.33 -5.22
CA VAL A 144 -1.91 0.36 -4.90
C VAL A 144 -2.42 -1.04 -4.58
N VAL A 145 -2.10 -1.58 -3.40
CA VAL A 145 -2.41 -2.99 -3.05
C VAL A 145 -3.70 -3.20 -2.27
N ASN A 146 -4.39 -2.12 -1.89
CA ASN A 146 -5.65 -2.23 -1.14
C ASN A 146 -6.80 -2.76 -2.02
N HIS A 147 -6.74 -2.53 -3.33
CA HIS A 147 -7.76 -2.96 -4.29
C HIS A 147 -7.13 -3.14 -5.69
N SER A 148 -7.83 -3.82 -6.60
CA SER A 148 -7.44 -4.00 -8.00
C SER A 148 -8.69 -3.89 -8.89
N SER A 149 -8.51 -3.73 -10.20
CA SER A 149 -9.60 -3.57 -11.19
C SER A 149 -10.71 -4.61 -11.03
N ASP A 150 -10.32 -5.88 -10.80
CA ASP A 150 -11.25 -7.02 -10.73
C ASP A 150 -11.97 -7.11 -9.36
N LEU A 151 -11.48 -6.40 -8.32
CA LEU A 151 -12.15 -6.34 -7.02
C LEU A 151 -13.42 -5.48 -7.05
N PHE A 152 -13.63 -4.71 -8.12
CA PHE A 152 -14.89 -4.01 -8.35
C PHE A 152 -15.96 -4.89 -9.01
N ASP A 153 -15.68 -6.15 -9.38
CA ASP A 153 -16.65 -6.98 -10.09
C ASP A 153 -17.94 -7.20 -9.29
N LEU A 154 -17.84 -7.30 -7.96
CA LEU A 154 -19.01 -7.47 -7.11
C LEU A 154 -19.87 -6.19 -7.08
N ILE A 155 -19.25 -5.02 -6.99
CA ILE A 155 -19.98 -3.73 -7.02
C ILE A 155 -20.47 -3.34 -8.42
N ARG A 156 -19.86 -3.94 -9.45
CA ARG A 156 -20.22 -3.72 -10.86
C ARG A 156 -21.10 -4.84 -11.41
N VAL A 157 -21.56 -5.80 -10.60
CA VAL A 157 -22.36 -6.95 -11.07
C VAL A 157 -23.63 -6.54 -11.83
N ASP A 158 -24.17 -5.36 -11.54
CA ASP A 158 -25.34 -4.78 -12.18
C ASP A 158 -25.04 -3.56 -13.05
N ARG A 159 -23.78 -3.32 -13.41
CA ARG A 159 -23.33 -2.17 -14.21
C ARG A 159 -22.60 -2.62 -15.46
N SER A 160 -22.85 -1.96 -16.59
CA SER A 160 -21.91 -2.03 -17.71
C SER A 160 -20.79 -1.01 -17.54
N SER A 161 -19.65 -1.28 -18.18
CA SER A 161 -18.56 -0.32 -18.35
C SER A 161 -19.03 0.97 -19.06
N GLU A 162 -20.04 0.85 -19.93
CA GLU A 162 -20.60 1.93 -20.75
C GLU A 162 -21.68 2.77 -20.02
N GLU A 163 -22.51 2.16 -19.16
CA GLU A 163 -23.60 2.82 -18.45
C GLU A 163 -23.39 2.70 -16.92
N ARG A 164 -22.42 3.46 -16.40
CA ARG A 164 -21.96 3.44 -14.98
C ARG A 164 -23.06 3.63 -13.93
N TRP A 165 -24.25 4.09 -14.31
CA TRP A 165 -25.35 4.49 -13.43
C TRP A 165 -26.63 3.66 -13.58
N ARG A 166 -26.75 2.78 -14.59
CA ARG A 166 -27.98 2.03 -14.86
C ARG A 166 -27.93 0.63 -14.25
N LYS A 167 -28.86 0.35 -13.34
CA LYS A 167 -29.06 -0.93 -12.66
C LYS A 167 -29.57 -1.97 -13.66
N LYS A 168 -28.74 -2.96 -14.01
CA LYS A 168 -29.18 -4.19 -14.67
C LYS A 168 -29.72 -5.17 -13.63
N THR A 169 -30.57 -6.11 -14.05
CA THR A 169 -30.96 -7.20 -13.16
C THR A 169 -29.77 -8.13 -12.95
N TRP A 170 -29.41 -8.39 -11.70
CA TRP A 170 -28.42 -9.39 -11.31
C TRP A 170 -29.10 -10.55 -10.57
N GLN A 171 -28.46 -11.71 -10.55
CA GLN A 171 -28.94 -12.89 -9.83
C GLN A 171 -28.02 -13.23 -8.65
N LEU A 172 -28.60 -13.76 -7.56
CA LEU A 172 -27.84 -14.22 -6.39
C LEU A 172 -26.76 -15.27 -6.75
N SER A 173 -27.01 -16.07 -7.79
CA SER A 173 -26.03 -17.03 -8.34
C SER A 173 -24.78 -16.33 -8.88
N GLN A 174 -24.92 -15.20 -9.59
CA GLN A 174 -23.81 -14.41 -10.11
C GLN A 174 -23.02 -13.77 -8.96
N PHE A 175 -23.71 -13.17 -8.00
CA PHE A 175 -23.09 -12.61 -6.80
C PHE A 175 -22.26 -13.68 -6.06
N ARG A 176 -22.83 -14.87 -5.85
CA ARG A 176 -22.14 -16.01 -5.22
C ARG A 176 -20.93 -16.47 -6.02
N GLN A 177 -21.03 -16.55 -7.36
CA GLN A 177 -19.92 -16.94 -8.21
C GLN A 177 -18.76 -15.94 -8.13
N ILE A 178 -19.05 -14.63 -8.17
CA ILE A 178 -18.04 -13.58 -8.02
C ILE A 178 -17.39 -13.69 -6.64
N ASN A 179 -18.19 -13.78 -5.57
CA ASN A 179 -17.68 -13.90 -4.20
C ASN A 179 -16.76 -15.11 -4.02
N ASN A 180 -17.15 -16.27 -4.56
CA ASN A 180 -16.34 -17.49 -4.51
C ASN A 180 -15.05 -17.36 -5.33
N ARG A 181 -15.13 -16.78 -6.53
CA ARG A 181 -13.94 -16.53 -7.35
C ARG A 181 -12.97 -15.61 -6.60
N LEU A 182 -13.44 -14.48 -6.07
CA LEU A 182 -12.63 -13.57 -5.26
C LEU A 182 -11.98 -14.33 -4.10
N ASN A 183 -12.73 -15.07 -3.29
CA ASN A 183 -12.17 -15.85 -2.18
C ASN A 183 -11.11 -16.89 -2.61
N ASN A 184 -11.27 -17.50 -3.78
CA ASN A 184 -10.34 -18.52 -4.26
C ASN A 184 -9.07 -17.94 -4.88
N MET A 185 -9.14 -16.75 -5.49
CA MET A 185 -8.00 -16.13 -6.16
C MET A 185 -6.86 -15.75 -5.20
N THR A 186 -7.14 -15.49 -3.93
CA THR A 186 -6.13 -15.11 -2.93
C THR A 186 -5.36 -16.30 -2.34
N GLY A 187 -5.76 -17.54 -2.68
CA GLY A 187 -5.09 -18.75 -2.23
C GLY A 187 -5.37 -19.11 -0.76
N GLU A 188 -4.53 -20.00 -0.23
CA GLU A 188 -4.73 -20.56 1.12
C GLU A 188 -4.50 -19.53 2.23
N TYR A 189 -3.62 -18.54 2.05
CA TYR A 189 -3.27 -17.60 3.13
C TYR A 189 -3.64 -16.15 2.84
N GLY A 190 -4.16 -15.85 1.65
CA GLY A 190 -4.68 -14.53 1.33
C GLY A 190 -6.18 -14.43 1.54
N TRP A 191 -6.66 -13.23 1.82
CA TRP A 191 -8.07 -12.87 1.83
C TRP A 191 -8.26 -11.54 1.11
N ASN A 192 -9.42 -11.37 0.47
CA ASN A 192 -9.77 -10.16 -0.26
C ASN A 192 -10.52 -9.17 0.64
N THR A 193 -10.38 -7.89 0.32
CA THR A 193 -11.31 -6.86 0.83
C THR A 193 -12.63 -6.99 0.08
N PHE A 194 -13.71 -7.30 0.80
CA PHE A 194 -15.05 -7.36 0.22
C PHE A 194 -15.67 -5.97 0.15
N PHE A 195 -15.67 -5.43 -1.06
CA PHE A 195 -16.16 -4.10 -1.34
C PHE A 195 -17.61 -4.12 -1.83
N LEU A 196 -18.55 -3.77 -0.95
CA LEU A 196 -19.99 -3.76 -1.25
C LEU A 196 -20.59 -2.37 -1.42
N ASN A 197 -19.87 -1.31 -1.03
CA ASN A 197 -20.29 0.09 -1.20
C ASN A 197 -19.11 1.03 -0.88
N ASN A 198 -19.22 2.28 -1.33
CA ASN A 198 -18.38 3.41 -0.91
C ASN A 198 -19.17 4.73 -1.06
N HIS A 199 -18.46 5.86 -1.13
CA HIS A 199 -19.04 7.17 -1.37
C HIS A 199 -19.60 7.34 -2.80
N ASP A 200 -19.09 6.61 -3.79
CA ASP A 200 -19.54 6.65 -5.19
C ASP A 200 -20.64 5.64 -5.53
N ASN A 201 -20.96 4.74 -4.61
CA ASN A 201 -21.84 3.60 -4.86
C ASN A 201 -23.02 3.55 -3.89
N PRO A 202 -24.20 3.05 -4.32
CA PRO A 202 -25.36 2.90 -3.45
C PRO A 202 -25.04 2.08 -2.21
N ARG A 203 -25.83 2.30 -1.14
CA ARG A 203 -25.67 1.54 0.09
C ARG A 203 -25.99 0.06 -0.16
N LEU A 204 -25.23 -0.82 0.47
CA LEU A 204 -25.29 -2.28 0.25
C LEU A 204 -26.71 -2.86 0.31
N VAL A 205 -27.60 -2.36 1.18
CA VAL A 205 -28.98 -2.85 1.31
C VAL A 205 -29.83 -2.47 0.10
N SER A 206 -29.72 -1.23 -0.40
CA SER A 206 -30.45 -0.80 -1.60
C SER A 206 -29.88 -1.42 -2.88
N HIS A 207 -28.61 -1.81 -2.85
CA HIS A 207 -27.92 -2.42 -3.98
C HIS A 207 -28.19 -3.93 -4.07
N PHE A 208 -27.85 -4.67 -3.01
CA PHE A 208 -27.81 -6.13 -2.96
C PHE A 208 -28.91 -6.78 -2.12
N GLY A 209 -29.61 -6.00 -1.30
CA GLY A 209 -30.68 -6.47 -0.44
C GLY A 209 -32.06 -5.98 -0.88
N ASP A 210 -32.98 -5.97 0.08
CA ASP A 210 -34.30 -5.40 -0.06
C ASP A 210 -34.47 -4.29 0.99
N ASP A 211 -34.57 -3.04 0.53
CA ASP A 211 -34.63 -1.86 1.39
C ASP A 211 -36.06 -1.45 1.78
N ARG A 212 -37.08 -2.23 1.39
CA ARG A 212 -38.45 -2.08 1.90
C ARG A 212 -38.44 -2.26 3.42
N ALA A 213 -39.27 -1.49 4.13
CA ALA A 213 -39.25 -1.38 5.58
C ALA A 213 -39.26 -2.74 6.31
N GLN A 214 -40.05 -3.70 5.81
CA GLN A 214 -40.17 -5.04 6.40
C GLN A 214 -38.92 -5.93 6.22
N TRP A 215 -38.04 -5.64 5.26
CA TRP A 215 -36.89 -6.49 4.90
C TRP A 215 -35.54 -5.82 5.13
N ARG A 216 -35.51 -4.49 5.32
CA ARG A 216 -34.28 -3.71 5.44
C ARG A 216 -33.34 -4.23 6.52
N GLU A 217 -33.85 -4.54 7.71
CA GLU A 217 -33.04 -5.04 8.83
C GLU A 217 -32.50 -6.45 8.56
N LEU A 218 -33.33 -7.35 8.04
CA LEU A 218 -32.93 -8.72 7.70
C LEU A 218 -31.89 -8.72 6.58
N SER A 219 -32.08 -7.90 5.55
CA SER A 219 -31.13 -7.71 4.46
C SER A 219 -29.78 -7.18 4.96
N ALA A 220 -29.81 -6.17 5.84
CA ALA A 220 -28.59 -5.63 6.45
C ALA A 220 -27.84 -6.68 7.26
N LYS A 221 -28.55 -7.45 8.09
CA LYS A 221 -27.96 -8.54 8.89
C LYS A 221 -27.37 -9.63 8.00
N ALA A 222 -28.06 -10.06 6.95
CA ALA A 222 -27.55 -11.08 6.03
C ALA A 222 -26.25 -10.64 5.35
N LEU A 223 -26.21 -9.40 4.83
CA LEU A 223 -25.01 -8.84 4.18
C LEU A 223 -23.87 -8.58 5.17
N ALA A 224 -24.18 -8.13 6.39
CA ALA A 224 -23.19 -7.94 7.45
C ALA A 224 -22.59 -9.27 7.92
N THR A 225 -23.43 -10.29 8.16
CA THR A 225 -22.97 -11.65 8.48
C THR A 225 -22.05 -12.15 7.39
N MET A 226 -22.45 -12.05 6.12
CA MET A 226 -21.59 -12.45 5.02
C MET A 226 -20.24 -11.74 5.06
N ALA A 227 -20.19 -10.41 5.19
CA ALA A 227 -18.94 -9.65 5.20
C ALA A 227 -18.03 -9.97 6.40
N LEU A 228 -18.62 -10.12 7.60
CA LEU A 228 -17.89 -10.34 8.85
C LEU A 228 -17.45 -11.79 9.06
N THR A 229 -18.03 -12.75 8.35
CA THR A 229 -17.63 -14.17 8.42
C THR A 229 -16.77 -14.60 7.24
N GLN A 230 -16.21 -13.66 6.47
CA GLN A 230 -15.18 -13.99 5.48
C GLN A 230 -13.87 -14.36 6.18
N ARG A 231 -12.99 -15.04 5.44
CA ARG A 231 -11.66 -15.42 5.94
C ARG A 231 -10.85 -14.15 6.24
N ALA A 232 -10.20 -14.12 7.39
CA ALA A 232 -9.31 -13.03 7.78
C ALA A 232 -8.28 -13.53 8.81
N THR A 233 -7.20 -12.78 8.97
CA THR A 233 -6.23 -12.94 10.07
C THR A 233 -6.23 -11.65 10.89
N PRO A 234 -7.05 -11.55 11.96
CA PRO A 234 -7.25 -10.30 12.71
C PRO A 234 -5.96 -9.68 13.22
N ALA A 235 -4.98 -10.49 13.64
CA ALA A 235 -3.67 -9.97 14.08
C ALA A 235 -2.99 -9.11 13.02
N LEU A 236 -3.07 -9.45 11.74
CA LEU A 236 -2.46 -8.67 10.66
C LEU A 236 -3.18 -7.33 10.39
N ILE A 237 -4.40 -7.14 10.89
CA ILE A 237 -5.19 -5.91 10.72
C ILE A 237 -5.18 -5.07 12.01
N TYR A 238 -5.45 -5.70 13.15
CA TYR A 238 -5.69 -5.06 14.45
C TYR A 238 -4.60 -5.34 15.48
N GLY A 239 -3.68 -6.25 15.20
CA GLY A 239 -2.59 -6.57 16.13
C GLY A 239 -1.64 -5.41 16.32
N ALA A 240 -1.02 -5.35 17.50
CA ALA A 240 0.00 -4.37 17.84
C ALA A 240 1.13 -4.44 16.82
N TYR A 241 1.49 -3.29 16.24
CA TYR A 241 2.63 -3.14 15.36
C TYR A 241 3.88 -2.90 16.19
N GLN A 242 4.94 -3.65 15.92
CA GLN A 242 6.26 -3.42 16.52
C GLN A 242 7.32 -3.50 15.44
N TYR A 243 8.04 -2.40 15.21
CA TYR A 243 9.20 -2.38 14.32
C TYR A 243 10.38 -3.08 15.01
N LEU A 244 10.93 -4.14 14.42
CA LEU A 244 11.89 -5.02 15.09
C LEU A 244 13.33 -4.50 15.06
N ASP A 245 13.75 -3.94 13.93
CA ASP A 245 15.16 -3.57 13.71
C ASP A 245 15.24 -2.21 12.99
N PRO A 246 14.99 -1.09 13.71
CA PRO A 246 14.87 0.23 13.12
C PRO A 246 16.17 0.82 12.56
N ASP A 247 17.31 0.31 13.01
CA ASP A 247 18.63 0.80 12.61
C ASP A 247 19.24 -0.02 11.45
N ASN A 248 18.56 -1.09 11.05
CA ASN A 248 18.96 -1.94 9.94
C ASN A 248 18.35 -1.43 8.63
N ASN A 249 19.19 -0.96 7.69
CA ASN A 249 18.71 -0.56 6.37
C ASN A 249 18.71 -1.71 5.34
N ASP A 250 19.15 -2.90 5.74
CA ASP A 250 19.26 -4.07 4.86
C ASP A 250 17.92 -4.84 4.81
N VAL A 251 17.13 -4.78 5.89
CA VAL A 251 15.77 -5.33 5.93
C VAL A 251 14.78 -4.38 6.58
N TYR A 252 13.53 -4.46 6.13
CA TYR A 252 12.41 -3.90 6.86
C TYR A 252 11.60 -5.04 7.48
N ALA A 253 11.63 -5.14 8.81
CA ALA A 253 11.00 -6.22 9.55
C ALA A 253 10.14 -5.69 10.71
N TYR A 254 8.88 -6.10 10.77
CA TYR A 254 7.98 -5.74 11.88
C TYR A 254 7.07 -6.92 12.25
N THR A 255 6.57 -6.90 13.48
CA THR A 255 5.57 -7.88 13.93
C THR A 255 4.17 -7.30 14.01
N ARG A 256 3.19 -8.20 13.91
CA ARG A 256 1.79 -7.95 14.27
C ARG A 256 1.36 -8.99 15.28
N ILE A 257 0.95 -8.54 16.48
CA ILE A 257 0.64 -9.42 17.61
C ILE A 257 -0.76 -9.13 18.14
N LEU A 258 -1.60 -10.15 18.25
CA LEU A 258 -2.96 -10.07 18.82
C LEU A 258 -3.36 -11.41 19.42
N ASP A 259 -3.89 -11.42 20.64
CA ASP A 259 -4.48 -12.61 21.30
C ASP A 259 -3.60 -13.87 21.26
N GLY A 260 -2.28 -13.69 21.39
CA GLY A 260 -1.29 -14.78 21.36
C GLY A 260 -0.85 -15.20 19.95
N GLU A 261 -1.49 -14.72 18.89
CA GLU A 261 -0.99 -14.86 17.53
C GLU A 261 0.09 -13.83 17.24
N LYS A 262 1.21 -14.29 16.65
CA LYS A 262 2.35 -13.45 16.29
C LYS A 262 2.72 -13.70 14.83
N TYR A 263 2.84 -12.62 14.08
CA TYR A 263 3.27 -12.65 12.70
C TYR A 263 4.47 -11.76 12.49
N LEU A 264 5.44 -12.24 11.72
CA LEU A 264 6.55 -11.46 11.18
C LEU A 264 6.23 -11.09 9.74
N ILE A 265 6.38 -9.82 9.42
CA ILE A 265 6.43 -9.32 8.05
C ILE A 265 7.85 -8.82 7.84
N VAL A 266 8.50 -9.30 6.78
CA VAL A 266 9.89 -8.94 6.47
C VAL A 266 10.06 -8.75 4.98
N VAL A 267 10.87 -7.76 4.61
CA VAL A 267 11.19 -7.41 3.23
C VAL A 267 12.69 -7.14 3.10
N ASN A 268 13.32 -7.78 2.12
CA ASN A 268 14.62 -7.40 1.57
C ASN A 268 14.40 -6.42 0.42
N PHE A 269 14.93 -5.19 0.54
CA PHE A 269 14.82 -4.15 -0.49
C PHE A 269 16.06 -4.09 -1.42
N TRP A 270 16.85 -5.15 -1.48
CA TRP A 270 18.14 -5.13 -2.18
C TRP A 270 18.27 -6.23 -3.23
N GLU A 271 19.15 -5.97 -4.19
CA GLU A 271 19.54 -6.89 -5.27
C GLU A 271 20.44 -8.03 -4.78
N GLN A 272 20.88 -7.99 -3.53
CA GLN A 272 21.73 -9.00 -2.90
C GLN A 272 20.93 -9.83 -1.88
N PRO A 273 21.29 -11.11 -1.68
CA PRO A 273 20.75 -11.88 -0.56
C PRO A 273 21.11 -11.26 0.78
N VAL A 274 20.20 -11.30 1.75
CA VAL A 274 20.39 -10.78 3.11
C VAL A 274 20.10 -11.88 4.13
N SER A 275 21.03 -12.09 5.06
CA SER A 275 20.83 -12.99 6.20
C SER A 275 20.29 -12.18 7.38
N TYR A 276 19.10 -12.52 7.87
CA TYR A 276 18.44 -11.80 8.95
C TYR A 276 18.20 -12.69 10.16
N ALA A 277 18.86 -12.37 11.28
CA ALA A 277 18.65 -13.06 12.56
C ALA A 277 17.40 -12.51 13.26
N LEU A 278 16.58 -13.41 13.81
CA LEU A 278 15.42 -13.05 14.61
C LEU A 278 15.84 -12.81 16.08
N PRO A 279 15.12 -11.96 16.83
CA PRO A 279 15.26 -11.90 18.29
C PRO A 279 15.15 -13.30 18.92
N GLU A 280 15.93 -13.57 19.97
CA GLU A 280 16.02 -14.91 20.59
C GLU A 280 14.66 -15.51 21.00
N SER A 281 13.69 -14.65 21.35
CA SER A 281 12.34 -15.07 21.72
C SER A 281 11.49 -15.57 20.55
N PHE A 282 11.93 -15.35 19.31
CA PHE A 282 11.16 -15.64 18.10
C PHE A 282 11.78 -16.75 17.27
N SER A 283 10.91 -17.62 16.77
CA SER A 283 11.27 -18.62 15.76
C SER A 283 10.14 -18.80 14.76
N ILE A 284 10.49 -19.17 13.53
CA ILE A 284 9.51 -19.39 12.46
C ILE A 284 8.71 -20.65 12.76
N LYS A 285 7.42 -20.49 13.04
CA LYS A 285 6.50 -21.63 13.19
C LYS A 285 6.03 -22.13 11.82
N LYS A 286 5.63 -21.20 10.94
CA LYS A 286 5.04 -21.51 9.64
C LYS A 286 5.21 -20.36 8.65
N THR A 287 5.55 -20.67 7.41
CA THR A 287 5.48 -19.72 6.28
C THR A 287 4.05 -19.59 5.78
N LEU A 288 3.55 -18.37 5.66
CA LEU A 288 2.22 -18.07 5.11
C LEU A 288 2.32 -17.66 3.65
N LEU A 289 3.14 -16.65 3.37
CA LEU A 289 3.27 -16.07 2.03
C LEU A 289 4.71 -15.62 1.81
N GLU A 290 5.23 -15.82 0.61
CA GLU A 290 6.54 -15.32 0.17
C GLU A 290 6.47 -14.87 -1.28
N SER A 291 7.21 -13.81 -1.62
CA SER A 291 7.50 -13.45 -3.01
C SER A 291 8.66 -14.30 -3.56
N GLY A 292 8.67 -14.54 -4.88
CA GLY A 292 9.76 -15.24 -5.55
C GLY A 292 9.68 -16.77 -5.47
N MET A 293 10.84 -17.43 -5.60
CA MET A 293 10.93 -18.88 -5.48
C MET A 293 10.66 -19.30 -4.03
N LYS A 294 9.74 -20.24 -3.85
CA LYS A 294 9.38 -20.78 -2.53
C LYS A 294 10.49 -21.69 -2.04
N GLU A 295 11.43 -21.16 -1.28
CA GLU A 295 12.29 -21.97 -0.44
C GLU A 295 11.57 -22.25 0.88
N GLN A 296 11.44 -23.52 1.26
CA GLN A 296 10.79 -23.86 2.53
C GLN A 296 11.70 -23.47 3.69
N VAL A 297 11.46 -22.31 4.29
CA VAL A 297 12.02 -21.94 5.58
C VAL A 297 11.68 -23.04 6.60
N ARG A 298 12.70 -23.52 7.32
CA ARG A 298 12.53 -24.60 8.29
C ARG A 298 11.71 -24.12 9.49
N THR A 299 10.80 -24.95 9.98
CA THR A 299 10.16 -24.73 11.28
C THR A 299 11.21 -24.63 12.39
N ASN A 300 10.99 -23.73 13.35
CA ASN A 300 11.88 -23.33 14.43
C ASN A 300 13.16 -22.60 13.98
N ALA A 301 13.22 -22.08 12.75
CA ALA A 301 14.34 -21.24 12.33
C ALA A 301 14.37 -19.94 13.15
N GLY A 302 15.53 -19.62 13.72
CA GLY A 302 15.83 -18.33 14.36
C GLY A 302 16.48 -17.31 13.41
N LYS A 303 16.59 -17.64 12.12
CA LYS A 303 17.12 -16.75 11.08
C LYS A 303 16.47 -17.02 9.73
N LEU A 304 16.50 -16.03 8.85
CA LEU A 304 16.00 -16.08 7.48
C LEU A 304 17.13 -15.76 6.50
N GLU A 305 17.21 -16.53 5.41
CA GLU A 305 18.07 -16.20 4.27
C GLU A 305 17.17 -15.63 3.17
N LEU A 306 17.13 -14.31 3.06
CA LEU A 306 16.24 -13.59 2.13
C LEU A 306 16.93 -13.43 0.79
N GLN A 307 16.32 -13.95 -0.27
CA GLN A 307 16.73 -13.71 -1.66
C GLN A 307 16.55 -12.22 -2.04
N PRO A 308 17.18 -11.78 -3.14
CA PRO A 308 16.98 -10.42 -3.65
C PRO A 308 15.50 -10.08 -3.80
N TRP A 309 15.09 -8.94 -3.26
CA TRP A 309 13.70 -8.46 -3.32
C TRP A 309 12.65 -9.38 -2.67
N GLN A 310 13.09 -10.35 -1.86
CA GLN A 310 12.18 -11.27 -1.19
C GLN A 310 11.42 -10.57 -0.07
N SER A 311 10.14 -10.84 0.00
CA SER A 311 9.25 -10.45 1.08
C SER A 311 8.51 -11.68 1.58
N GLY A 312 8.17 -11.69 2.87
CA GLY A 312 7.51 -12.82 3.48
C GLY A 312 6.64 -12.45 4.67
N ILE A 313 5.60 -13.27 4.87
CA ILE A 313 4.77 -13.29 6.07
C ILE A 313 4.93 -14.65 6.72
N TYR A 314 5.36 -14.65 7.98
CA TYR A 314 5.60 -15.85 8.76
C TYR A 314 4.84 -15.80 10.07
N GLN A 315 4.27 -16.93 10.49
CA GLN A 315 3.77 -17.09 11.85
C GLN A 315 4.94 -17.45 12.76
N LEU A 316 5.00 -16.81 13.92
CA LEU A 316 6.00 -17.05 14.96
C LEU A 316 5.45 -17.99 16.05
N ASN A 317 6.34 -18.43 16.94
CA ASN A 317 6.05 -19.27 18.10
C ASN A 317 5.24 -18.60 19.22
#